data_AF-A0A848SN01-F1
#
_entry.id   AF-A0A848SN01-F1
#
_cell.length_a   1.000
_cell.length_b   1.000
_cell.length_c   1.000
_cell.angle_alpha   90.00
_cell.angle_beta   90.00
_cell.angle_gamma   90.00
#
_symmetry.space_group_name_H-M   'P 1'
#
loop_
_entity.id
_entity.type
_entity.pdbx_description
1 polymer ?
#
loop_
_entity_poly.entity_id
_entity_poly.type
_entity_poly.pdbx_seq_one_letter_code
_entity_poly.pdbx_strand_id
1 'polypeptide(L)'
;MYQRNDFLGGESANSAALTFDAKIPKFGQALRAQDSLRTQAARRGLWHELDLVVDLGSQIGSKTWWRGALTCAALCGTTFLMAPSVEAIPAMPAAMSDAQWDEARAQAITPLAYGGDTGRRMAATDAVEPLADTPERPRIEIAATLGRGDSFGRVLERSGVSRDDAAELESMIAQIIPLSDIQPGTVMNIVLGRRPNRTVPRPV
;
A
#
# COMPACT_ATOMS: atom_id res chain seq x y z
N MET A 1 -15.98 23.73 -20.13
CA MET A 1 -16.26 22.46 -19.42
C MET A 1 -15.76 22.61 -17.99
N TYR A 2 -16.66 22.55 -17.02
CA TYR A 2 -16.32 22.66 -15.59
C TYR A 2 -15.74 21.34 -15.10
N GLN A 3 -14.54 21.37 -14.52
CA GLN A 3 -13.96 20.25 -13.78
C GLN A 3 -14.28 20.45 -12.30
N ARG A 4 -15.16 19.61 -11.77
CA ARG A 4 -15.55 19.59 -10.36
C ARG A 4 -14.53 18.75 -9.59
N ASN A 5 -13.67 19.39 -8.82
CA ASN A 5 -12.81 18.72 -7.84
C ASN A 5 -13.53 18.68 -6.50
N ASP A 6 -14.10 17.53 -6.15
CA ASP A 6 -14.60 17.27 -4.80
C ASP A 6 -13.40 16.87 -3.92
N PHE A 7 -12.77 17.85 -3.27
CA PHE A 7 -11.88 17.61 -2.12
C PHE A 7 -12.74 17.41 -0.87
N LEU A 8 -12.99 16.15 -0.51
CA LEU A 8 -13.46 15.83 0.84
C LEU A 8 -12.25 15.73 1.77
N GLY A 9 -12.36 16.46 2.88
CA GLY A 9 -11.34 16.71 3.87
C GLY A 9 -10.72 15.45 4.48
N GLY A 10 -9.47 15.62 4.91
CA GLY A 10 -8.64 14.58 5.46
C GLY A 10 -9.13 14.00 6.79
N GLU A 11 -8.86 12.72 6.94
CA GLU A 11 -8.65 12.07 8.22
C GLU A 11 -7.30 11.37 8.12
N SER A 12 -6.38 11.71 9.01
CA SER A 12 -5.08 11.07 9.15
C SER A 12 -5.29 9.59 9.49
N ALA A 13 -5.27 8.72 8.49
CA ALA A 13 -5.36 7.29 8.69
C ALA A 13 -4.05 6.80 9.34
N ASN A 14 -4.15 6.49 10.62
CA ASN A 14 -3.11 5.86 11.43
C ASN A 14 -2.60 4.59 10.73
N SER A 15 -1.36 4.61 10.24
CA SER A 15 -0.68 3.45 9.70
C SER A 15 -0.39 2.46 10.83
N ALA A 16 -1.31 1.54 11.09
CA ALA A 16 -1.05 0.38 11.91
C ALA A 16 -0.20 -0.60 11.08
N ALA A 17 1.09 -0.72 11.42
CA ALA A 17 1.95 -1.76 10.89
C ALA A 17 1.43 -3.12 11.41
N LEU A 18 0.69 -3.84 10.57
CA LEU A 18 0.31 -5.22 10.84
C LEU A 18 1.55 -6.09 10.58
N THR A 19 2.24 -6.46 11.66
CA THR A 19 3.28 -7.49 11.59
C THR A 19 2.60 -8.84 11.30
N PHE A 20 3.12 -9.56 10.30
CA PHE A 20 2.59 -10.86 9.86
C PHE A 20 2.73 -12.00 10.89
N ASP A 21 3.15 -11.70 12.11
CA ASP A 21 3.29 -12.64 13.23
C ASP A 21 2.29 -12.35 14.38
N ALA A 22 1.18 -11.68 14.06
CA ALA A 22 0.07 -11.55 15.01
C ALA A 22 -0.64 -12.92 15.15
N LYS A 23 -0.33 -13.65 16.23
CA LYS A 23 -1.06 -14.85 16.64
C LYS A 23 -2.56 -14.56 16.67
N ILE A 24 -3.33 -15.30 15.88
CA ILE A 24 -4.80 -15.25 15.88
C ILE A 24 -5.28 -15.50 17.32
N PRO A 25 -6.02 -14.55 17.94
CA PRO A 25 -6.48 -14.73 19.31
C PRO A 25 -7.46 -15.90 19.36
N LYS A 26 -7.19 -16.87 20.24
CA LYS A 26 -8.10 -17.97 20.50
C LYS A 26 -9.44 -17.42 21.00
N PHE A 27 -10.54 -17.98 20.50
CA PHE A 27 -11.89 -17.71 20.99
C PHE A 27 -11.89 -17.85 22.52
N GLY A 28 -12.07 -16.73 23.25
CA GLY A 28 -11.94 -16.65 24.71
C GLY A 28 -11.03 -15.53 25.25
N GLN A 29 -10.23 -14.86 24.41
CA GLN A 29 -9.41 -13.70 24.82
C GLN A 29 -10.13 -12.34 24.79
N ALA A 30 -11.46 -12.32 24.63
CA ALA A 30 -12.25 -11.07 24.59
C ALA A 30 -12.14 -10.23 25.88
N LEU A 31 -11.69 -10.82 27.00
CA LEU A 31 -11.51 -10.12 28.27
C LEU A 31 -10.36 -9.10 28.26
N ARG A 32 -9.33 -9.22 27.41
CA ARG A 32 -8.24 -8.23 27.33
C ARG A 32 -8.53 -7.05 26.41
N ALA A 33 -9.37 -7.23 25.39
CA ALA A 33 -9.86 -6.13 24.56
C ALA A 33 -10.89 -5.26 25.31
N GLN A 34 -11.57 -5.82 26.32
CA GLN A 34 -12.45 -5.04 27.20
C GLN A 34 -11.68 -4.03 28.07
N ASP A 35 -10.45 -4.35 28.51
CA ASP A 35 -9.63 -3.43 29.32
C ASP A 35 -9.12 -2.25 28.50
N SER A 36 -8.77 -2.42 27.22
CA SER A 36 -8.38 -1.31 26.34
C SER A 36 -9.56 -0.38 26.03
N LEU A 37 -10.76 -0.93 25.86
CA LEU A 37 -11.99 -0.14 25.68
C LEU A 37 -12.41 0.57 26.98
N ARG A 38 -12.25 -0.06 28.14
CA ARG A 38 -12.49 0.56 29.46
C ARG A 38 -11.51 1.69 29.75
N THR A 39 -10.22 1.52 29.44
CA THR A 39 -9.22 2.57 29.60
C THR A 39 -9.43 3.73 28.61
N GLN A 40 -9.85 3.45 27.37
CA GLN A 40 -10.25 4.51 26.44
C GLN A 40 -11.53 5.25 26.87
N ALA A 41 -12.52 4.54 27.40
CA ALA A 41 -13.75 5.14 27.95
C ALA A 41 -13.45 5.97 29.21
N ALA A 42 -12.61 5.48 30.11
CA ALA A 42 -12.14 6.21 31.29
C ALA A 42 -11.33 7.45 30.92
N ARG A 43 -10.45 7.35 29.90
CA ARG A 43 -9.76 8.52 29.33
C ARG A 43 -10.75 9.53 28.78
N ARG A 44 -11.74 9.11 27.98
CA ARG A 44 -12.81 10.00 27.49
C ARG A 44 -13.59 10.69 28.62
N GLY A 45 -13.86 9.98 29.72
CA GLY A 45 -14.50 10.56 30.91
C GLY A 45 -13.69 11.67 31.56
N LEU A 46 -12.38 11.48 31.72
CA LEU A 46 -11.47 12.50 32.28
C LEU A 46 -11.43 13.79 31.45
N TRP A 47 -11.47 13.68 30.12
CA TRP A 47 -11.52 14.85 29.23
C TRP A 47 -12.88 15.57 29.29
N HIS A 48 -13.96 14.87 29.64
CA HIS A 48 -15.28 15.48 29.75
C HIS A 48 -15.48 16.25 31.06
N GLU A 49 -14.77 15.85 32.13
CA GLU A 49 -14.71 16.59 33.39
C GLU A 49 -13.87 17.88 33.27
N LEU A 50 -12.94 17.93 32.31
CA LEU A 50 -12.18 19.11 31.94
C LEU A 50 -12.96 19.93 30.91
N ASP A 51 -13.94 20.70 31.38
CA ASP A 51 -14.64 21.67 30.54
C ASP A 51 -13.66 22.76 30.03
N LEU A 52 -13.13 22.53 28.83
CA LEU A 52 -12.17 23.39 28.14
C LEU A 52 -12.85 24.58 27.46
N VAL A 53 -14.17 24.54 27.28
CA VAL A 53 -14.95 25.57 26.59
C VAL A 53 -15.53 26.54 27.63
N VAL A 54 -14.68 27.42 28.15
CA VAL A 54 -15.10 28.47 29.09
C VAL A 54 -15.42 29.76 28.34
N ASP A 55 -16.65 30.25 28.47
CA ASP A 55 -17.01 31.59 27.99
C ASP A 55 -16.41 32.67 28.89
N LEU A 56 -15.31 33.26 28.43
CA LEU A 56 -14.59 34.34 29.10
C LEU A 56 -15.36 35.67 29.13
N GLY A 57 -16.41 35.83 28.32
CA GLY A 57 -17.29 37.00 28.33
C GLY A 57 -18.36 36.95 29.42
N SER A 58 -18.53 35.80 30.08
CA SER A 58 -19.50 35.60 31.15
C SER A 58 -18.81 35.43 32.52
N GLN A 59 -19.51 35.78 33.61
CA GLN A 59 -19.07 35.48 34.99
C GLN A 59 -17.63 35.91 35.34
N ILE A 60 -17.25 37.11 34.89
CA ILE A 60 -15.92 37.70 35.09
C ILE A 60 -15.56 37.71 36.58
N GLY A 61 -14.38 37.17 36.92
CA GLY A 61 -13.88 37.09 38.29
C GLY A 61 -14.23 35.79 39.05
N SER A 62 -15.01 34.88 38.46
CA SER A 62 -15.30 33.56 39.04
C SER A 62 -14.10 32.60 38.97
N LYS A 63 -14.12 31.51 39.75
CA LYS A 63 -13.07 30.46 39.72
C LYS A 63 -12.98 29.76 38.37
N THR A 64 -14.11 29.57 37.68
CA THR A 64 -14.16 28.96 36.34
C THR A 64 -13.59 29.90 35.28
N TRP A 65 -13.88 31.20 35.38
CA TRP A 65 -13.28 32.22 34.53
C TRP A 65 -11.74 32.25 34.65
N TRP A 66 -11.21 32.27 35.87
CA TRP A 66 -9.75 32.24 36.10
C TRP A 66 -9.07 30.98 35.56
N ARG A 67 -9.74 29.82 35.66
CA ARG A 67 -9.26 28.57 35.05
C ARG A 67 -9.19 28.68 33.53
N GLY A 68 -10.26 29.14 32.88
CA GLY A 68 -10.30 29.33 31.42
C GLY A 68 -9.25 30.32 30.94
N ALA A 69 -9.07 31.44 31.65
CA ALA A 69 -8.07 32.44 31.33
C ALA A 69 -6.64 31.88 31.44
N LEU A 70 -6.35 31.10 32.48
CA LEU A 70 -5.05 30.43 32.66
C LEU A 70 -4.81 29.42 31.53
N THR A 71 -5.80 28.58 31.20
CA THR A 71 -5.67 27.60 30.11
C THR A 71 -5.42 28.28 28.77
N CYS A 72 -6.16 29.36 28.46
CA CYS A 72 -5.96 30.16 27.26
C CYS A 72 -4.55 30.76 27.22
N ALA A 73 -4.10 31.40 28.30
CA ALA A 73 -2.76 31.98 28.40
C ALA A 73 -1.66 30.92 28.30
N ALA A 74 -1.87 29.73 28.87
CA ALA A 74 -0.94 28.61 28.76
C ALA A 74 -0.84 28.12 27.30
N LEU A 75 -1.96 27.96 26.60
CA LEU A 75 -1.97 27.58 25.18
C LEU A 75 -1.23 28.62 24.34
N CYS A 76 -1.55 29.91 24.49
CA CYS A 76 -0.84 31.00 23.82
C CYS A 76 0.66 30.99 24.15
N GLY A 77 1.02 30.82 25.43
CA GLY A 77 2.41 30.74 25.87
C GLY A 77 3.16 29.56 25.25
N THR A 78 2.54 28.37 25.21
CA THR A 78 3.15 27.19 24.57
C THR A 78 3.37 27.38 23.08
N THR A 79 2.45 28.04 22.37
CA THR A 79 2.66 28.38 20.96
C THR A 79 3.83 29.32 20.76
N PHE A 80 4.05 30.29 21.64
CA PHE A 80 5.23 31.16 21.57
C PHE A 80 6.53 30.43 21.94
N LEU A 81 6.51 29.52 22.92
CA LEU A 81 7.68 28.74 23.32
C LEU A 81 8.09 27.69 22.27
N MET A 82 7.11 27.13 21.57
CA MET A 82 7.32 26.17 20.47
C MET A 82 7.53 26.86 19.13
N ALA A 83 7.43 28.19 19.06
CA ALA A 83 7.66 28.90 17.81
C ALA A 83 9.13 28.71 17.39
N PRO A 84 9.38 28.24 16.16
CA PRO A 84 10.74 28.18 15.66
C PRO A 84 11.32 29.59 15.58
N SER A 85 12.63 29.74 15.77
CA SER A 85 13.29 31.03 15.56
C SER A 85 13.14 31.43 14.09
N VAL A 86 12.66 32.65 13.84
CA VAL A 86 12.70 33.26 12.51
C VAL A 86 14.06 33.93 12.36
N GLU A 87 15.11 33.11 12.33
CA GLU A 87 16.45 33.60 12.02
C GLU A 87 16.57 33.75 10.50
N ALA A 88 17.23 34.82 10.05
CA ALA A 88 17.52 34.99 8.64
C ALA A 88 18.40 33.81 8.21
N ILE A 89 17.95 33.06 7.19
CA ILE A 89 18.70 31.91 6.67
C ILE A 89 20.11 32.42 6.33
N PRO A 90 21.16 31.91 7.00
CA PRO A 90 22.53 32.34 6.71
C PRO A 90 22.81 32.07 5.24
N ALA A 91 23.59 33.00 4.63
CA ALA A 91 23.80 33.17 3.20
C ALA A 91 23.54 31.94 2.31
N MET A 92 22.88 32.22 1.18
CA MET A 92 22.61 31.28 0.10
C MET A 92 23.81 30.34 -0.11
N PRO A 93 23.60 29.01 -0.12
CA PRO A 93 24.69 28.05 -0.24
C PRO A 93 25.52 28.38 -1.48
N ALA A 94 26.84 28.15 -1.39
CA ALA A 94 27.74 28.37 -2.51
C ALA A 94 27.16 27.71 -3.78
N ALA A 95 27.27 28.40 -4.91
CA ALA A 95 26.80 27.86 -6.18
C ALA A 95 27.40 26.46 -6.39
N MET A 96 26.54 25.47 -6.63
CA MET A 96 27.02 24.12 -6.90
C MET A 96 27.95 24.13 -8.11
N SER A 97 29.00 23.34 -8.01
CA SER A 97 29.82 22.99 -9.17
C SER A 97 29.01 22.17 -10.18
N ASP A 98 29.45 22.15 -11.44
CA ASP A 98 28.76 21.41 -12.50
C ASP A 98 28.55 19.92 -12.16
N ALA A 99 29.53 19.30 -11.52
CA ALA A 99 29.43 17.90 -11.07
C ALA A 99 28.31 17.69 -10.03
N GLN A 100 28.15 18.63 -9.09
CA GLN A 100 27.09 18.57 -8.09
C GLN A 100 25.72 18.86 -8.71
N TRP A 101 25.68 19.70 -9.76
CA TRP A 101 24.47 19.94 -10.55
C TRP A 101 24.00 18.69 -11.28
N ASP A 102 24.92 17.93 -11.86
CA ASP A 102 24.59 16.66 -12.51
C ASP A 102 24.04 15.63 -11.51
N GLU A 103 24.60 15.59 -10.29
CA GLU A 103 24.10 14.70 -9.22
C GLU A 103 22.71 15.11 -8.72
N ALA A 104 22.50 16.40 -8.42
CA ALA A 104 21.21 16.91 -7.99
C ALA A 104 20.13 16.70 -9.07
N ARG A 105 20.50 16.86 -10.34
CA ARG A 105 19.60 16.60 -11.47
C ARG A 105 19.22 15.13 -11.58
N ALA A 106 20.14 14.20 -11.31
CA ALA A 106 19.86 12.78 -11.29
C ALA A 106 18.89 12.38 -10.16
N GLN A 107 18.89 13.12 -9.04
CA GLN A 107 17.99 12.91 -7.90
C GLN A 107 16.68 13.71 -8.00
N ALA A 108 16.57 14.64 -8.96
CA ALA A 108 15.39 15.46 -9.11
C ALA A 108 14.23 14.67 -9.76
N ILE A 109 13.02 14.95 -9.27
CA ILE A 109 11.75 14.43 -9.84
C ILE A 109 11.28 15.31 -11.01
N THR A 110 11.76 16.56 -11.08
CA THR A 110 11.43 17.56 -12.11
C THR A 110 11.51 17.04 -13.55
N PRO A 111 12.49 16.19 -13.95
CA PRO A 111 12.54 15.65 -15.31
C PRO A 111 11.28 14.86 -15.70
N LEU A 112 10.61 14.17 -14.77
CA LEU A 112 9.39 13.40 -15.05
C LEU A 112 8.23 14.29 -15.51
N ALA A 113 8.13 15.50 -14.96
CA ALA A 113 7.10 16.46 -15.35
C ALA A 113 7.26 16.91 -16.82
N TYR A 114 8.46 16.79 -17.37
CA TYR A 114 8.79 17.12 -18.76
C TYR A 114 9.00 15.86 -19.63
N GLY A 115 8.59 14.68 -19.17
CA GLY A 115 8.72 13.42 -19.90
C GLY A 115 10.15 12.87 -19.99
N GLY A 116 11.06 13.36 -19.14
CA GLY A 116 12.42 12.85 -19.00
C GLY A 116 12.52 11.76 -17.92
N ASP A 117 13.50 10.87 -18.08
CA ASP A 117 13.78 9.81 -17.11
C ASP A 117 14.45 10.36 -15.83
N THR A 118 14.17 9.74 -14.68
CA THR A 118 14.89 10.00 -13.42
C THR A 118 16.11 9.09 -13.27
N GLY A 119 17.12 9.56 -12.55
CA GLY A 119 18.31 8.78 -12.23
C GLY A 119 19.42 8.88 -13.27
N ARG A 120 20.60 8.38 -12.90
CA ARG A 120 21.75 8.28 -13.80
C ARG A 120 21.60 7.02 -14.64
N ARG A 121 21.76 7.10 -15.97
CA ARG A 121 21.84 5.89 -16.80
C ARG A 121 23.10 5.12 -16.40
N MET A 122 22.92 4.05 -15.63
CA MET A 122 23.99 3.10 -15.33
C MET A 122 24.13 2.18 -16.54
N ALA A 123 25.09 2.49 -17.41
CA ALA A 123 25.56 1.51 -18.39
C ALA A 123 26.21 0.34 -17.63
N ALA A 124 26.18 -0.86 -18.22
CA ALA A 124 26.92 -1.99 -17.66
C ALA A 124 28.39 -1.60 -17.52
N THR A 125 28.91 -1.64 -16.29
CA THR A 125 30.33 -1.40 -15.98
C THR A 125 31.05 -2.74 -15.87
N ASP A 126 32.38 -2.72 -15.83
CA ASP A 126 33.21 -3.93 -15.65
C ASP A 126 32.95 -4.70 -14.35
N ALA A 127 32.12 -4.14 -13.45
CA ALA A 127 31.66 -4.79 -12.22
C ALA A 127 30.41 -5.67 -12.43
N VAL A 128 29.84 -5.73 -13.63
CA VAL A 128 28.65 -6.52 -13.95
C VAL A 128 29.05 -7.81 -14.65
N GLU A 129 28.67 -8.96 -14.10
CA GLU A 129 28.86 -10.27 -14.74
C GLU A 129 27.67 -10.57 -15.68
N PRO A 130 27.91 -11.00 -16.93
CA PRO A 130 26.83 -11.38 -17.82
C PRO A 130 26.08 -12.60 -17.26
N LEU A 131 24.76 -12.47 -17.14
CA LEU A 131 23.91 -13.55 -16.66
C LEU A 131 23.88 -14.67 -17.71
N ALA A 132 24.28 -15.87 -17.31
CA ALA A 132 24.26 -17.04 -18.19
C ALA A 132 22.83 -17.38 -18.68
N ASP A 133 21.82 -17.03 -17.89
CA ASP A 133 20.41 -17.21 -18.24
C ASP A 133 19.53 -16.23 -17.46
N THR A 134 18.39 -15.86 -18.03
CA THR A 134 17.40 -15.03 -17.35
C THR A 134 16.68 -15.86 -16.28
N PRO A 135 16.61 -15.39 -15.02
CA PRO A 135 15.89 -16.09 -13.97
C PRO A 135 14.41 -16.25 -14.37
N GLU A 136 13.95 -17.49 -14.36
CA GLU A 136 12.58 -17.81 -14.74
C GLU A 136 11.62 -17.57 -13.56
N ARG A 137 10.42 -17.05 -13.84
CA ARG A 137 9.39 -16.86 -12.82
C ARG A 137 8.98 -18.22 -12.22
N PRO A 138 8.95 -18.37 -10.88
CA PRO A 138 8.56 -19.63 -10.23
C PRO A 138 7.11 -20.07 -10.50
N ARG A 139 6.24 -19.10 -10.78
CA ARG A 139 4.81 -19.29 -11.07
C ARG A 139 4.39 -18.34 -12.19
N ILE A 140 3.51 -18.82 -13.06
CA ILE A 140 2.88 -17.99 -14.09
C ILE A 140 1.36 -18.13 -13.97
N GLU A 141 0.68 -17.00 -13.96
CA GLU A 141 -0.78 -16.94 -13.96
C GLU A 141 -1.23 -16.59 -15.37
N ILE A 142 -2.06 -17.45 -15.97
CA ILE A 142 -2.57 -17.31 -17.33
C ILE A 142 -4.09 -17.39 -17.28
N ALA A 143 -4.75 -16.44 -17.93
CA ALA A 143 -6.17 -16.54 -18.20
C ALA A 143 -6.38 -17.13 -19.61
N ALA A 144 -7.04 -18.28 -19.69
CA ALA A 144 -7.44 -18.89 -20.94
C ALA A 144 -8.95 -18.80 -21.12
N THR A 145 -9.42 -18.60 -22.34
CA THR A 145 -10.86 -18.54 -22.65
C THR A 145 -11.26 -19.71 -23.53
N LEU A 146 -12.32 -20.42 -23.17
CA LEU A 146 -12.86 -21.52 -23.97
C LEU A 146 -13.50 -20.99 -25.26
N GLY A 147 -12.93 -21.33 -26.41
CA GLY A 147 -13.45 -20.96 -27.72
C GLY A 147 -14.68 -21.76 -28.12
N ARG A 148 -15.50 -21.22 -29.04
CA ARG A 148 -16.63 -21.96 -29.62
C ARG A 148 -16.10 -23.09 -30.50
N GLY A 149 -16.37 -24.34 -30.11
CA GLY A 149 -15.86 -25.53 -30.81
C GLY A 149 -14.43 -25.92 -30.42
N ASP A 150 -13.84 -25.26 -29.42
CA ASP A 150 -12.58 -25.69 -28.82
C ASP A 150 -12.86 -26.72 -27.70
N SER A 151 -12.01 -27.71 -27.54
CA SER A 151 -12.14 -28.72 -26.48
C SER A 151 -11.40 -28.27 -25.23
N PHE A 152 -11.91 -28.60 -24.04
CA PHE A 152 -11.31 -28.22 -22.75
C PHE A 152 -9.82 -28.58 -22.66
N GLY A 153 -9.43 -29.82 -22.96
CA GLY A 153 -8.03 -30.24 -22.96
C GLY A 153 -7.15 -29.47 -23.96
N ARG A 154 -7.67 -29.11 -25.14
CA ARG A 154 -6.92 -28.36 -26.16
C ARG A 154 -6.66 -26.90 -25.75
N VAL A 155 -7.58 -26.28 -25.00
CA VAL A 155 -7.35 -24.95 -24.41
C VAL A 155 -6.25 -25.00 -23.36
N LEU A 156 -6.24 -26.04 -22.52
CA LEU A 156 -5.19 -26.24 -21.50
C LEU A 156 -3.82 -26.47 -22.14
N GLU A 157 -3.71 -27.36 -23.12
CA GLU A 157 -2.45 -27.62 -23.84
C GLU A 157 -1.91 -26.34 -24.51
N ARG A 158 -2.78 -25.54 -25.17
CA ARG A 158 -2.39 -24.25 -25.77
C ARG A 158 -1.90 -23.24 -24.73
N SER A 159 -2.39 -23.36 -23.50
CA SER A 159 -2.01 -22.49 -22.38
C SER A 159 -0.69 -22.93 -21.72
N GLY A 160 -0.06 -24.00 -22.20
CA GLY A 160 1.25 -24.48 -21.73
C GLY A 160 1.19 -25.57 -20.65
N VAL A 161 0.01 -26.13 -20.41
CA VAL A 161 -0.21 -27.31 -19.55
C VAL A 161 0.31 -28.57 -20.26
N SER A 162 0.82 -29.54 -19.51
CA SER A 162 1.22 -30.83 -20.09
C SER A 162 0.01 -31.62 -20.59
N ARG A 163 0.21 -32.51 -21.58
CA ARG A 163 -0.86 -33.36 -22.12
C ARG A 163 -1.46 -34.29 -21.05
N ASP A 164 -0.60 -34.85 -20.20
CA ASP A 164 -1.02 -35.79 -19.15
C ASP A 164 -1.87 -35.09 -18.10
N ASP A 165 -1.44 -33.90 -17.63
CA ASP A 165 -2.20 -33.11 -16.67
C ASP A 165 -3.53 -32.60 -17.27
N ALA A 166 -3.52 -32.22 -18.55
CA ALA A 166 -4.73 -31.77 -19.24
C ALA A 166 -5.77 -32.90 -19.34
N ALA A 167 -5.34 -34.12 -19.65
CA ALA A 167 -6.21 -35.30 -19.69
C ALA A 167 -6.74 -35.67 -18.30
N GLU A 168 -5.90 -35.58 -17.27
CA GLU A 168 -6.30 -35.80 -15.88
C GLU A 168 -7.36 -34.78 -15.43
N LEU A 169 -7.12 -33.49 -15.64
CA LEU A 169 -8.07 -32.42 -15.30
C LEU A 169 -9.39 -32.55 -16.08
N GLU A 170 -9.32 -32.93 -17.36
CA GLU A 170 -10.50 -33.19 -18.17
C GLU A 170 -11.35 -34.32 -17.58
N SER A 171 -10.70 -35.42 -17.13
CA SER A 171 -11.39 -36.54 -16.49
C SER A 171 -12.02 -36.17 -15.15
N MET A 172 -11.37 -35.31 -14.35
CA MET A 172 -11.88 -34.84 -13.05
C MET A 172 -13.11 -33.93 -13.23
N ILE A 173 -13.06 -33.00 -14.17
CA ILE A 173 -14.16 -32.07 -14.41
C ILE A 173 -15.36 -32.80 -15.03
N ALA A 174 -15.11 -33.75 -15.93
CA ALA A 174 -16.15 -34.57 -16.55
C ALA A 174 -16.97 -35.40 -15.53
N GLN A 175 -16.41 -35.69 -14.35
CA GLN A 175 -17.15 -36.35 -13.26
C GLN A 175 -18.17 -35.42 -12.58
N ILE A 176 -18.00 -34.10 -12.69
CA ILE A 176 -18.85 -33.10 -12.03
C ILE A 176 -19.86 -32.52 -13.03
N ILE A 177 -19.40 -32.14 -14.23
CA ILE A 177 -20.21 -31.49 -15.27
C ILE A 177 -19.80 -32.05 -16.64
N PRO A 178 -20.75 -32.36 -17.54
CA PRO A 178 -20.43 -32.69 -18.93
C PRO A 178 -19.67 -31.54 -19.59
N LEU A 179 -18.53 -31.82 -20.21
CA LEU A 179 -17.69 -30.78 -20.83
C LEU A 179 -18.40 -30.01 -21.95
N SER A 180 -19.46 -30.59 -22.53
CA SER A 180 -20.35 -29.95 -23.50
C SER A 180 -21.20 -28.81 -22.91
N ASP A 181 -21.43 -28.84 -21.59
CA ASP A 181 -22.30 -27.89 -20.90
C ASP A 181 -21.52 -26.63 -20.46
N ILE A 182 -20.17 -26.66 -20.56
CA ILE A 182 -19.33 -25.50 -20.34
C ILE A 182 -19.54 -24.53 -21.49
N GLN A 183 -20.12 -23.37 -21.19
CA GLN A 183 -20.46 -22.38 -22.21
C GLN A 183 -19.18 -21.84 -22.91
N PRO A 184 -19.20 -21.72 -24.24
CA PRO A 184 -18.15 -20.98 -24.94
C PRO A 184 -18.04 -19.55 -24.38
N GLY A 185 -16.81 -19.10 -24.12
CA GLY A 185 -16.53 -17.83 -23.46
C GLY A 185 -16.21 -17.94 -21.97
N THR A 186 -16.30 -19.14 -21.36
CA THR A 186 -15.82 -19.35 -19.99
C THR A 186 -14.33 -19.05 -19.89
N VAL A 187 -13.97 -18.17 -18.95
CA VAL A 187 -12.59 -17.83 -18.62
C VAL A 187 -12.12 -18.74 -17.49
N MET A 188 -10.96 -19.36 -17.69
CA MET A 188 -10.27 -20.18 -16.70
C MET A 188 -8.95 -19.52 -16.32
N ASN A 189 -8.72 -19.36 -15.02
CA ASN A 189 -7.46 -18.89 -14.48
C ASN A 189 -6.60 -20.10 -14.15
N ILE A 190 -5.49 -20.23 -14.85
CA ILE A 190 -4.56 -21.34 -14.77
C ILE A 190 -3.29 -20.83 -14.10
N VAL A 191 -2.86 -21.55 -13.06
CA VAL A 191 -1.62 -21.26 -12.36
C VAL A 191 -0.62 -22.33 -12.73
N LEU A 192 0.42 -21.97 -13.46
CA LEU A 192 1.48 -22.89 -13.85
C LEU A 192 2.64 -22.81 -12.85
N GLY A 193 3.08 -23.97 -12.37
CA GLY A 193 4.18 -24.13 -11.45
C GLY A 193 5.57 -24.09 -12.08
N ARG A 194 6.56 -24.47 -11.28
CA ARG A 194 7.97 -24.54 -11.68
C ARG A 194 8.20 -25.75 -12.58
N ARG A 195 8.77 -25.53 -13.77
CA ARG A 195 9.26 -26.61 -14.62
C ARG A 195 10.68 -27.04 -14.23
N PRO A 196 11.02 -28.34 -14.33
CA PRO A 196 12.36 -28.84 -14.06
C PRO A 196 13.39 -28.41 -15.11
N ASN A 197 12.98 -28.22 -16.37
CA ASN A 197 13.83 -27.70 -17.46
C ASN A 197 12.97 -26.98 -18.51
N ARG A 198 13.59 -26.30 -19.48
CA ARG A 198 12.87 -25.51 -20.50
C ARG A 198 12.13 -26.33 -21.56
N THR A 199 12.49 -27.60 -21.72
CA THR A 199 11.95 -28.49 -22.75
C THR A 199 10.70 -29.24 -22.30
N VAL A 200 10.41 -29.24 -20.99
CA VAL A 200 9.24 -29.87 -20.41
C VAL A 200 8.13 -28.82 -20.19
N PRO A 201 6.86 -29.14 -20.53
CA PRO A 201 5.69 -28.31 -20.20
C PRO A 201 5.60 -28.02 -18.71
N ARG A 202 4.87 -26.95 -18.33
CA ARG A 202 4.76 -26.62 -16.91
C ARG A 202 3.71 -27.50 -16.23
N PRO A 203 3.94 -27.94 -14.98
CA PRO A 203 2.90 -28.54 -14.16
C PRO A 203 1.86 -27.48 -13.78
N VAL A 204 0.60 -27.90 -13.61
CA VAL A 204 -0.55 -27.10 -13.14
C VAL A 204 -0.78 -27.22 -11.63
#